data_AF-A0A6G0XK29-F1
#
_entry.id   AF-A0A6G0XK29-F1
#
_cell.length_a   1.000
_cell.length_b   1.000
_cell.length_c   1.000
_cell.angle_alpha   90.00
_cell.angle_beta   90.00
_cell.angle_gamma   90.00
#
_symmetry.space_group_name_H-M   'P 1'
#
loop_
_entity.id
_entity.type
_entity.pdbx_description
1 polymer ?
#
loop_
_entity_poly.entity_id
_entity_poly.type
_entity_poly.pdbx_seq_one_letter_code
_entity_poly.pdbx_strand_id
1 'polypeptide(L)'
;MPILANVIVNDQHGFRRNKSTITNLLVFQNFISDALLTGASVDVIYTYFAKAFDKVNYQILFTKLEQIGICGSFLNWLTSFIKDHSEILLCSTGPIKDLGILFDPKLKFDCHIKIINKSHQLLGFINRNCADFTDKFALKSIYCSLVRSTCEYDSVNWSHYQSGNKSKLEKIQLKFLRFISIKCSIPREPHTSYNPLLTILNLKTFEQRRTVLDLCFLYKLLVGDIDCPDFLSRLSFNTPTHNTRTKNLFRLNLQITNYANNTSCNRLMQTINNHEIEIFNSPNVHSFKLLWPCPFNTK
;
A
#
# COMPACT_ATOMS: atom_id res chain seq x y z
N MET A 1 -13.91 14.38 14.40
CA MET A 1 -15.08 14.14 15.29
C MET A 1 -14.57 13.99 16.71
N PRO A 2 -14.40 15.09 17.45
CA PRO A 2 -13.84 15.07 18.82
C PRO A 2 -14.65 14.18 19.78
N ILE A 3 -15.98 14.15 19.62
CA ILE A 3 -16.92 13.36 20.44
C ILE A 3 -16.63 11.85 20.40
N LEU A 4 -16.14 11.32 19.28
CA LEU A 4 -15.87 9.88 19.12
C LEU A 4 -14.43 9.49 19.49
N ALA A 5 -13.57 10.46 19.82
CA ALA A 5 -12.14 10.21 20.02
C ALA A 5 -11.86 9.23 21.17
N ASN A 6 -12.66 9.29 22.24
CA ASN A 6 -12.49 8.46 23.44
C ASN A 6 -13.30 7.15 23.41
N VAL A 7 -14.13 6.95 22.38
CA VAL A 7 -14.97 5.74 22.22
C VAL A 7 -14.26 4.69 21.38
N ILE A 8 -13.49 5.14 20.40
CA ILE A 8 -12.82 4.27 19.44
C ILE A 8 -11.44 3.90 19.98
N VAL A 9 -11.16 2.59 20.05
CA VAL A 9 -9.86 2.05 20.46
C VAL A 9 -8.74 2.54 19.55
N ASN A 10 -7.56 2.76 20.13
CA ASN A 10 -6.39 3.25 19.39
C ASN A 10 -5.94 2.28 18.30
N ASP A 11 -6.09 0.97 18.49
CA ASP A 11 -5.74 -0.07 17.52
C ASP A 11 -6.72 -0.17 16.34
N GLN A 12 -7.80 0.63 16.32
CA GLN A 12 -8.68 0.68 15.17
C GLN A 12 -8.00 1.45 14.03
N HIS A 13 -7.79 0.78 12.90
CA HIS A 13 -7.27 1.42 11.68
C HIS A 13 -8.36 1.74 10.64
N GLY A 14 -9.46 0.98 10.63
CA GLY A 14 -10.58 1.20 9.72
C GLY A 14 -11.37 2.47 10.06
N PHE A 15 -11.73 3.25 9.03
CA PHE A 15 -12.52 4.49 9.16
C PHE A 15 -11.92 5.54 10.10
N ARG A 16 -10.59 5.51 10.28
CA ARG A 16 -9.85 6.44 11.13
C ARG A 16 -8.99 7.37 10.27
N ARG A 17 -9.02 8.66 10.59
CA ARG A 17 -8.15 9.65 9.91
C ARG A 17 -6.69 9.27 10.14
N ASN A 18 -5.86 9.44 9.11
CA ASN A 18 -4.42 9.16 9.09
C ASN A 18 -4.03 7.67 9.34
N LYS A 19 -5.01 6.77 9.51
CA LYS A 19 -4.81 5.32 9.55
C LYS A 19 -5.39 4.66 8.31
N SER A 20 -4.82 3.51 7.93
CA SER A 20 -5.20 2.77 6.74
C SER A 20 -4.98 1.26 6.92
N THR A 21 -5.40 0.48 5.94
CA THR A 21 -5.11 -0.96 5.89
C THR A 21 -3.60 -1.25 5.93
N ILE A 22 -2.78 -0.40 5.29
CA ILE A 22 -1.31 -0.49 5.30
C ILE A 22 -0.80 -0.38 6.74
N THR A 23 -1.25 0.63 7.50
CA THR A 23 -0.78 0.80 8.89
C THR A 23 -1.17 -0.37 9.79
N ASN A 24 -2.35 -0.96 9.59
CA ASN A 24 -2.78 -2.14 10.35
C ASN A 24 -1.84 -3.33 10.08
N LEU A 25 -1.56 -3.57 8.80
CA LEU A 25 -0.74 -4.69 8.38
C LEU A 25 0.73 -4.51 8.77
N LEU A 26 1.24 -3.27 8.82
CA LEU A 26 2.59 -2.99 9.32
C LEU A 26 2.72 -3.31 10.81
N VAL A 27 1.75 -2.91 11.65
CA VAL A 27 1.73 -3.25 13.08
C VAL A 27 1.71 -4.77 13.26
N PHE A 28 0.88 -5.47 12.49
CA PHE A 28 0.81 -6.93 12.54
C PHE A 28 2.08 -7.63 12.05
N GLN A 29 2.68 -7.15 10.95
CA GLN A 29 3.94 -7.68 10.43
C GLN A 29 5.09 -7.50 11.44
N ASN A 30 5.12 -6.35 12.11
CA ASN A 30 6.06 -6.04 13.17
C ASN A 30 5.91 -7.02 14.35
N PHE A 31 4.68 -7.25 14.82
CA PHE A 31 4.39 -8.23 15.86
C PHE A 31 4.87 -9.64 15.48
N ILE A 32 4.59 -10.09 14.25
CA ILE A 32 5.10 -11.37 13.74
C ILE A 32 6.63 -11.39 13.73
N SER A 33 7.26 -10.32 13.25
CA SER A 33 8.72 -10.24 13.17
C SER A 33 9.38 -10.37 14.55
N ASP A 34 8.82 -9.74 15.58
CA ASP A 34 9.36 -9.81 16.94
C ASP A 34 9.19 -11.21 17.55
N ALA A 35 8.03 -11.84 17.32
CA ALA A 35 7.80 -13.21 17.76
C ALA A 35 8.78 -14.19 17.09
N LEU A 36 9.06 -14.03 15.80
CA LEU A 36 10.04 -14.86 15.09
C LEU A 36 11.46 -14.67 15.63
N LEU A 37 11.85 -13.44 15.95
CA LEU A 37 13.18 -13.14 16.50
C LEU A 37 13.37 -13.73 17.90
N THR A 38 12.29 -13.83 18.69
CA THR A 38 12.30 -14.46 20.01
C THR A 38 12.08 -15.97 19.97
N GLY A 39 11.85 -16.56 18.78
CA GLY A 39 11.57 -17.97 18.61
C GLY A 39 10.17 -18.39 19.07
N ALA A 40 9.26 -17.45 19.25
CA ALA A 40 7.87 -17.68 19.64
C ALA A 40 6.99 -18.07 18.44
N SER A 41 5.96 -18.89 18.70
CA SER A 41 4.89 -19.19 17.74
C SER A 41 3.77 -18.15 17.82
N VAL A 42 3.20 -17.79 16.67
CA VAL A 42 2.09 -16.84 16.57
C VAL A 42 0.86 -17.53 15.99
N ASP A 43 -0.23 -17.52 16.74
CA ASP A 43 -1.55 -17.94 16.28
C ASP A 43 -2.46 -16.70 16.10
N VAL A 44 -3.25 -16.69 15.04
CA VAL A 44 -4.04 -15.51 14.63
C VAL A 44 -5.50 -15.92 14.44
N ILE A 45 -6.40 -15.26 15.17
CA ILE A 45 -7.83 -15.50 15.11
C ILE A 45 -8.48 -14.37 14.30
N TYR A 46 -8.92 -14.68 13.08
CA TYR A 46 -9.71 -13.76 12.27
C TYR A 46 -11.20 -13.95 12.55
N THR A 47 -11.86 -12.90 13.04
CA THR A 47 -13.32 -12.86 13.18
C THR A 47 -13.92 -11.96 12.11
N TYR A 48 -15.07 -12.36 11.57
CA TYR A 48 -15.76 -11.61 10.52
C TYR A 48 -17.26 -11.54 10.79
N PHE A 49 -17.81 -10.33 10.74
CA PHE A 49 -19.25 -10.11 10.78
C PHE A 49 -19.83 -10.16 9.37
N ALA A 50 -20.53 -11.25 9.05
CA ALA A 50 -21.24 -11.36 7.78
C ALA A 50 -22.36 -10.32 7.70
N LYS A 51 -22.27 -9.41 6.71
CA LYS A 51 -23.21 -8.30 6.50
C LYS A 51 -23.30 -7.38 7.73
N ALA A 52 -22.13 -6.92 8.18
CA ALA A 52 -22.00 -6.17 9.43
C ALA A 52 -22.94 -4.95 9.53
N PHE A 53 -23.17 -4.23 8.42
CA PHE A 53 -24.07 -3.07 8.39
C PHE A 53 -25.55 -3.46 8.35
N ASP A 54 -25.92 -4.51 7.60
CA ASP A 54 -27.30 -4.97 7.48
C ASP A 54 -27.82 -5.61 8.78
N LYS A 55 -26.93 -6.10 9.65
CA LYS A 55 -27.26 -6.81 10.89
C LYS A 55 -27.11 -5.98 12.17
N VAL A 56 -26.91 -4.67 12.06
CA VAL A 56 -26.78 -3.82 13.25
C VAL A 56 -28.12 -3.77 13.99
N ASN A 57 -28.11 -4.05 15.30
CA ASN A 57 -29.29 -3.83 16.13
C ASN A 57 -29.46 -2.32 16.40
N TYR A 58 -30.49 -1.72 15.83
CA TYR A 58 -30.72 -0.29 15.89
C TYR A 58 -31.03 0.23 17.31
N GLN A 59 -31.68 -0.57 18.15
CA GLN A 59 -31.93 -0.18 19.53
C GLN A 59 -30.62 0.00 20.29
N ILE A 60 -29.71 -0.97 20.19
CA ILE A 60 -28.38 -0.89 20.80
C ILE A 60 -27.57 0.26 20.20
N LEU A 61 -27.66 0.48 18.88
CA LEU A 61 -26.96 1.58 18.21
C LEU A 61 -27.40 2.95 18.75
N PHE A 62 -28.70 3.23 18.81
CA PHE A 62 -29.20 4.52 19.28
C PHE A 62 -28.90 4.76 20.77
N THR A 63 -29.05 3.73 21.62
CA THR A 63 -28.64 3.85 23.03
C THR A 63 -27.16 4.20 23.19
N LYS A 64 -26.27 3.61 22.36
CA LYS A 64 -24.85 3.98 22.37
C LYS A 64 -24.61 5.40 21.87
N LEU A 65 -25.30 5.84 20.83
CA LEU A 65 -25.16 7.20 20.31
C LEU A 65 -25.58 8.25 21.36
N GLU A 66 -26.68 8.00 22.07
CA GLU A 66 -27.13 8.85 23.19
C GLU A 66 -26.10 8.91 24.32
N GLN A 67 -25.54 7.77 24.72
CA GLN A 67 -24.50 7.70 25.75
C GLN A 67 -23.21 8.45 25.35
N ILE A 68 -22.92 8.51 24.06
CA ILE A 68 -21.77 9.25 23.50
C ILE A 68 -22.05 10.77 23.48
N GLY A 69 -23.29 11.20 23.75
CA GLY A 69 -23.70 12.60 23.77
C GLY A 69 -24.32 13.07 22.45
N ILE A 70 -24.67 12.15 21.54
CA ILE A 70 -25.44 12.48 20.33
C ILE A 70 -26.93 12.43 20.69
N CYS A 71 -27.57 13.60 20.79
CA CYS A 71 -28.96 13.73 21.23
C CYS A 71 -29.76 14.75 20.41
N GLY A 72 -31.07 14.82 20.66
CA GLY A 72 -31.96 15.82 20.09
C GLY A 72 -32.33 15.59 18.62
N SER A 73 -32.55 16.69 17.89
CA SER A 73 -33.04 16.67 16.50
C SER A 73 -32.13 15.88 15.55
N PHE A 74 -30.82 15.91 15.78
CA PHE A 74 -29.86 15.17 14.97
C PHE A 74 -29.97 13.65 15.17
N LEU A 75 -30.17 13.18 16.40
CA LEU A 75 -30.41 11.75 16.66
C LEU A 75 -31.73 11.28 16.04
N ASN A 76 -32.78 12.11 16.13
CA ASN A 76 -34.07 11.81 15.50
C ASN A 76 -33.95 11.72 13.98
N TRP A 77 -33.21 12.64 13.35
CA TRP A 77 -32.90 12.59 11.92
C TRP A 77 -32.08 11.36 11.53
N LEU A 78 -31.05 11.00 12.30
CA LEU A 78 -30.29 9.76 12.08
C LEU A 78 -31.18 8.53 12.18
N THR A 79 -32.11 8.55 13.13
CA THR A 79 -33.07 7.46 13.35
C THR A 79 -34.01 7.28 12.16
N SER A 80 -34.56 8.37 11.61
CA SER A 80 -35.38 8.29 10.41
C SER A 80 -34.55 7.86 9.20
N PHE A 81 -33.38 8.45 9.00
CA PHE A 81 -32.49 8.14 7.89
C PHE A 81 -32.14 6.64 7.82
N ILE A 82 -31.73 6.03 8.94
CA ILE A 82 -31.34 4.62 8.96
C ILE A 82 -32.54 3.69 8.72
N LYS A 83 -33.72 4.02 9.26
CA LYS A 83 -34.93 3.21 9.05
C LYS A 83 -35.34 3.19 7.57
N ASP A 84 -35.26 4.33 6.89
CA ASP A 84 -35.67 4.46 5.49
C ASP A 84 -34.75 3.73 4.49
N HIS A 85 -33.51 3.41 4.88
CA HIS A 85 -32.52 2.77 3.99
C HIS A 85 -32.34 1.26 4.24
N SER A 86 -33.14 0.66 5.11
CA SER A 86 -32.98 -0.76 5.51
C SER A 86 -33.54 -1.79 4.50
N GLU A 87 -34.21 -1.35 3.44
CA GLU A 87 -34.87 -2.25 2.47
C GLU A 87 -33.97 -2.78 1.34
N ILE A 88 -32.71 -2.31 1.22
CA ILE A 88 -31.87 -2.64 0.07
C ILE A 88 -30.53 -3.21 0.56
N LEU A 89 -30.32 -4.54 0.48
CA LEU A 89 -29.09 -5.22 0.03
C LEU A 89 -29.02 -6.71 0.46
N LEU A 90 -29.05 -7.61 -0.53
CA LEU A 90 -28.64 -9.01 -0.38
C LEU A 90 -27.64 -9.38 -1.48
N CYS A 91 -26.40 -9.75 -1.11
CA CYS A 91 -25.58 -10.73 -1.84
C CYS A 91 -24.60 -11.44 -0.89
N SER A 92 -24.29 -12.69 -1.20
CA SER A 92 -23.48 -13.62 -0.39
C SER A 92 -21.98 -13.51 -0.67
N THR A 93 -21.13 -13.74 0.33
CA THR A 93 -19.66 -13.61 0.27
C THR A 93 -18.93 -14.94 0.09
N GLY A 94 -17.92 -14.97 -0.80
CA GLY A 94 -16.96 -16.07 -0.98
C GLY A 94 -15.80 -16.09 0.02
N PRO A 95 -14.73 -16.89 -0.21
CA PRO A 95 -13.70 -17.20 0.79
C PRO A 95 -12.84 -15.99 1.21
N ILE A 96 -12.47 -15.98 2.51
CA ILE A 96 -11.98 -14.83 3.28
C ILE A 96 -10.54 -14.45 2.90
N LYS A 97 -10.32 -13.14 2.73
CA LYS A 97 -9.03 -12.44 2.53
C LYS A 97 -8.93 -11.36 3.60
N ASP A 98 -7.78 -11.19 4.25
CA ASP A 98 -7.60 -10.11 5.23
C ASP A 98 -7.13 -8.84 4.53
N LEU A 99 -7.97 -7.80 4.50
CA LEU A 99 -7.68 -6.50 3.85
C LEU A 99 -7.15 -6.59 2.40
N GLY A 100 -7.44 -7.71 1.71
CA GLY A 100 -6.97 -8.04 0.36
C GLY A 100 -5.76 -8.98 0.28
N ILE A 101 -5.24 -9.45 1.41
CA ILE A 101 -3.94 -10.14 1.58
C ILE A 101 -4.16 -11.48 2.27
N LEU A 102 -3.28 -12.45 2.02
CA LEU A 102 -3.30 -13.77 2.63
C LEU A 102 -1.94 -14.04 3.27
N PHE A 103 -1.92 -14.39 4.55
CA PHE A 103 -0.71 -14.78 5.24
C PHE A 103 -0.47 -16.27 5.03
N ASP A 104 0.74 -16.65 4.61
CA ASP A 104 1.16 -18.05 4.53
C ASP A 104 1.69 -18.49 5.91
N PRO A 105 1.23 -19.63 6.46
CA PRO A 105 1.77 -20.21 7.70
C PRO A 105 3.30 -20.40 7.72
N LYS A 106 3.95 -20.52 6.55
CA LYS A 106 5.41 -20.64 6.40
C LYS A 106 6.10 -19.29 6.17
N LEU A 107 5.36 -18.18 6.20
CA LEU A 107 5.82 -16.84 5.79
C LEU A 107 6.42 -16.80 4.38
N LYS A 108 6.09 -17.81 3.56
CA LYS A 108 6.39 -17.80 2.12
C LYS A 108 5.29 -16.95 1.49
N PHE A 109 5.62 -15.71 1.15
CA PHE A 109 4.62 -14.71 0.75
C PHE A 109 3.95 -15.00 -0.63
N ASP A 110 3.17 -16.08 -0.73
CA ASP A 110 2.46 -16.54 -1.94
C ASP A 110 1.22 -15.70 -2.26
N CYS A 111 0.84 -14.76 -1.38
CA CYS A 111 -0.22 -13.76 -1.64
C CYS A 111 0.04 -12.94 -2.91
N HIS A 112 1.31 -12.67 -3.20
CA HIS A 112 1.71 -11.89 -4.36
C HIS A 112 1.53 -12.64 -5.68
N ILE A 113 1.55 -13.99 -5.67
CA ILE A 113 1.18 -14.78 -6.85
C ILE A 113 -0.28 -14.49 -7.23
N LYS A 114 -1.16 -14.29 -6.24
CA LYS A 114 -2.57 -13.94 -6.52
C LYS A 114 -2.71 -12.52 -7.08
N ILE A 115 -1.93 -11.56 -6.59
CA ILE A 115 -1.89 -10.18 -7.15
C ILE A 115 -1.37 -10.21 -8.59
N ILE A 116 -0.28 -10.93 -8.86
CA ILE A 116 0.26 -11.12 -10.22
C ILE A 116 -0.81 -11.74 -11.13
N ASN A 117 -1.47 -12.81 -10.69
CA ASN A 117 -2.49 -13.50 -11.48
C ASN A 117 -3.69 -12.60 -11.75
N LYS A 118 -4.18 -11.88 -10.74
CA LYS A 118 -5.25 -10.88 -10.90
C LYS A 118 -4.84 -9.77 -11.88
N SER A 119 -3.60 -9.31 -11.80
CA SER A 119 -3.07 -8.28 -12.69
C SER A 119 -2.97 -8.77 -14.13
N HIS A 120 -2.59 -10.03 -14.35
CA HIS A 120 -2.66 -10.66 -15.66
C HIS A 120 -4.08 -10.81 -16.18
N GLN A 121 -5.05 -11.15 -15.33
CA GLN A 121 -6.47 -11.21 -15.70
C GLN A 121 -6.99 -9.83 -16.12
N LEU A 122 -6.67 -8.78 -15.35
CA LEU A 122 -7.02 -7.39 -15.69
C LEU A 122 -6.35 -6.94 -16.99
N LEU A 123 -5.09 -7.30 -17.22
CA LEU A 123 -4.43 -7.00 -18.49
C LEU A 123 -5.11 -7.73 -19.66
N GLY A 124 -5.49 -8.99 -19.49
CA GLY A 124 -6.27 -9.72 -20.49
C GLY A 124 -7.65 -9.09 -20.73
N PHE A 125 -8.29 -8.58 -19.68
CA PHE A 125 -9.54 -7.83 -19.79
C PHE A 125 -9.36 -6.55 -20.61
N ILE A 126 -8.31 -5.77 -20.37
CA ILE A 126 -7.96 -4.58 -21.18
C ILE A 126 -7.75 -4.97 -22.64
N ASN A 127 -6.97 -6.01 -22.90
CA ASN A 127 -6.67 -6.43 -24.28
C ASN A 127 -7.93 -6.82 -25.06
N ARG A 128 -8.94 -7.41 -24.40
CA ARG A 128 -10.21 -7.79 -25.04
C ARG A 128 -11.17 -6.60 -25.21
N ASN A 129 -11.32 -5.77 -24.18
CA ASN A 129 -12.35 -4.72 -24.17
C ASN A 129 -11.87 -3.39 -24.76
N CYS A 130 -10.56 -3.18 -24.84
CA CYS A 130 -9.99 -1.98 -25.44
C CYS A 130 -9.50 -2.26 -26.86
N ALA A 131 -10.15 -3.16 -27.62
CA ALA A 131 -9.76 -3.53 -28.98
C ALA A 131 -9.80 -2.33 -29.95
N ASP A 132 -10.78 -1.44 -29.79
CA ASP A 132 -10.99 -0.30 -30.70
C ASP A 132 -10.26 0.98 -30.28
N PHE A 133 -9.66 1.00 -29.09
CA PHE A 133 -8.96 2.18 -28.58
C PHE A 133 -7.62 2.38 -29.28
N THR A 134 -7.43 3.48 -30.00
CA THR A 134 -6.18 3.78 -30.71
C THR A 134 -5.26 4.74 -29.94
N ASP A 135 -5.81 5.49 -28.99
CA ASP A 135 -5.03 6.44 -28.19
C ASP A 135 -4.17 5.75 -27.12
N LYS A 136 -2.85 5.95 -27.25
CA LYS A 136 -1.84 5.45 -26.32
C LYS A 136 -2.00 6.03 -24.90
N PHE A 137 -2.46 7.27 -24.76
CA PHE A 137 -2.61 7.91 -23.44
C PHE A 137 -3.88 7.45 -22.70
N ALA A 138 -4.99 7.23 -23.42
CA ALA A 138 -6.18 6.57 -22.88
C ALA A 138 -5.86 5.14 -22.40
N LEU A 139 -5.19 4.33 -23.23
CA LEU A 139 -4.78 2.97 -22.86
C LEU A 139 -3.83 2.94 -21.66
N LYS A 140 -2.87 3.87 -21.63
CA LYS A 140 -2.02 4.09 -20.45
C LYS A 140 -2.87 4.36 -19.21
N SER A 141 -3.86 5.25 -19.31
CA SER A 141 -4.70 5.63 -18.17
C SER A 141 -5.50 4.45 -17.62
N ILE A 142 -6.08 3.63 -18.49
CA ILE A 142 -6.81 2.40 -18.12
C ILE A 142 -5.87 1.37 -17.46
N TYR A 143 -4.68 1.16 -18.04
CA TYR A 143 -3.67 0.30 -17.43
C TYR A 143 -3.27 0.79 -16.04
N CYS A 144 -3.07 2.11 -15.90
CA CYS A 144 -2.68 2.74 -14.66
C CYS A 144 -3.75 2.62 -13.58
N SER A 145 -5.03 2.73 -13.95
CA SER A 145 -6.16 2.71 -13.02
C SER A 145 -6.54 1.30 -12.58
N LEU A 146 -6.39 0.29 -13.43
CA LEU A 146 -6.79 -1.10 -13.15
C LEU A 146 -5.62 -1.99 -12.73
N VAL A 147 -4.62 -2.12 -13.61
CA VAL A 147 -3.53 -3.10 -13.44
C VAL A 147 -2.49 -2.54 -12.48
N ARG A 148 -1.99 -1.33 -12.74
CA ARG A 148 -0.90 -0.74 -11.96
C ARG A 148 -1.31 -0.48 -10.52
N SER A 149 -2.51 0.07 -10.30
CA SER A 149 -3.07 0.29 -8.95
C SER A 149 -3.15 -1.00 -8.14
N THR A 150 -3.53 -2.12 -8.78
CA THR A 150 -3.60 -3.44 -8.15
C THR A 150 -2.21 -3.96 -7.78
N CYS A 151 -1.21 -3.79 -8.65
CA CYS A 151 0.17 -4.20 -8.37
C CYS A 151 0.86 -3.36 -7.29
N GLU A 152 0.48 -2.08 -7.17
CA GLU A 152 1.11 -1.14 -6.25
C GLU A 152 0.44 -1.09 -4.88
N TYR A 153 -0.79 -1.61 -4.80
CA TYR A 153 -1.51 -1.74 -3.54
C TYR A 153 -0.67 -2.51 -2.52
N ASP A 154 -0.49 -1.89 -1.36
CA ASP A 154 0.28 -2.40 -0.20
C ASP A 154 1.75 -2.78 -0.48
N SER A 155 2.35 -2.22 -1.55
CA SER A 155 3.76 -2.46 -1.86
C SER A 155 4.74 -1.99 -0.77
N VAL A 156 4.33 -1.02 0.06
CA VAL A 156 5.08 -0.55 1.25
C VAL A 156 5.24 -1.65 2.28
N ASN A 157 4.26 -2.53 2.42
CA ASN A 157 4.35 -3.68 3.30
C ASN A 157 5.07 -4.86 2.60
N TRP A 158 4.77 -5.07 1.31
CA TRP A 158 5.13 -6.29 0.55
C TRP A 158 6.15 -6.10 -0.57
N SER A 159 7.13 -5.22 -0.39
CA SER A 159 8.21 -5.11 -1.37
C SER A 159 9.12 -6.35 -1.27
N HIS A 160 9.07 -7.22 -2.27
CA HIS A 160 9.71 -8.54 -2.23
C HIS A 160 11.24 -8.45 -2.33
N TYR A 161 11.90 -9.19 -1.44
CA TYR A 161 13.34 -9.41 -1.41
C TYR A 161 13.82 -10.35 -2.54
N GLN A 162 13.00 -11.33 -2.95
CA GLN A 162 13.41 -12.30 -3.96
C GLN A 162 13.39 -11.70 -5.38
N SER A 163 14.56 -11.66 -6.01
CA SER A 163 14.79 -11.23 -7.40
C SER A 163 13.80 -11.85 -8.40
N GLY A 164 13.40 -13.10 -8.17
CA GLY A 164 12.40 -13.81 -8.98
C GLY A 164 11.03 -13.12 -9.02
N ASN A 165 10.54 -12.58 -7.91
CA ASN A 165 9.22 -11.93 -7.86
C ASN A 165 9.24 -10.50 -8.41
N LYS A 166 10.36 -9.78 -8.24
CA LYS A 166 10.59 -8.49 -8.92
C LYS A 166 10.46 -8.66 -10.44
N SER A 167 11.11 -9.69 -11.00
CA SER A 167 11.05 -9.97 -12.44
C SER A 167 9.63 -10.29 -12.94
N LYS A 168 8.79 -10.94 -12.12
CA LYS A 168 7.40 -11.27 -12.48
C LYS A 168 6.52 -10.01 -12.56
N LEU A 169 6.70 -9.04 -11.67
CA LEU A 169 6.00 -7.75 -11.76
C LEU A 169 6.40 -6.98 -13.01
N GLU A 170 7.71 -6.88 -13.27
CA GLU A 170 8.19 -6.19 -14.47
C GLU A 170 7.66 -6.85 -15.75
N LYS A 171 7.55 -8.20 -15.79
CA LYS A 171 6.91 -8.91 -16.90
C LYS A 171 5.46 -8.49 -17.18
N ILE A 172 4.68 -8.08 -16.16
CA ILE A 172 3.33 -7.56 -16.36
C ILE A 172 3.38 -6.23 -17.14
N GLN A 173 4.25 -5.31 -16.72
CA GLN A 173 4.46 -4.04 -17.41
C GLN A 173 4.98 -4.26 -18.83
N LEU A 174 5.95 -5.15 -19.01
CA LEU A 174 6.50 -5.50 -20.32
C LEU A 174 5.43 -6.05 -21.27
N LYS A 175 4.52 -6.91 -20.79
CA LYS A 175 3.40 -7.39 -21.61
C LYS A 175 2.48 -6.26 -22.07
N PHE A 176 2.19 -5.29 -21.19
CA PHE A 176 1.43 -4.11 -21.56
C PHE A 176 2.18 -3.23 -22.58
N LEU A 177 3.48 -3.00 -22.38
CA LEU A 177 4.31 -2.22 -23.31
C LEU A 177 4.40 -2.86 -24.70
N ARG A 178 4.45 -4.19 -24.78
CA ARG A 178 4.36 -4.92 -26.07
C ARG A 178 3.00 -4.75 -26.73
N PHE A 179 1.92 -4.85 -25.96
CA PHE A 179 0.57 -4.68 -26.48
C PHE A 179 0.38 -3.29 -27.07
N ILE A 180 0.75 -2.24 -26.33
CA ILE A 180 0.59 -0.85 -26.79
C ILE A 180 1.52 -0.49 -27.94
N SER A 181 2.75 -1.05 -27.98
CA SER A 181 3.66 -0.77 -29.10
C SER A 181 3.12 -1.33 -30.42
N ILE A 182 2.55 -2.54 -30.40
CA ILE A 182 1.93 -3.16 -31.58
C ILE A 182 0.68 -2.38 -31.97
N LYS A 183 -0.17 -2.07 -30.98
CA LYS A 183 -1.49 -1.49 -31.23
C LYS A 183 -1.44 -0.04 -31.71
N CYS A 184 -0.51 0.76 -31.19
CA CYS A 184 -0.34 2.15 -31.57
C CYS A 184 0.77 2.36 -32.60
N SER A 185 1.25 1.28 -33.25
CA SER A 185 2.32 1.29 -34.26
C SER A 185 3.55 2.11 -33.83
N ILE A 186 3.97 1.96 -32.57
CA ILE A 186 5.14 2.66 -32.04
C ILE A 186 6.38 1.88 -32.48
N PRO A 187 7.29 2.47 -33.28
CA PRO A 187 8.44 1.77 -33.81
C PRO A 187 9.34 1.28 -32.67
N ARG A 188 9.77 0.03 -32.77
CA ARG A 188 10.66 -0.60 -31.79
C ARG A 188 11.64 -1.53 -32.47
N GLU A 189 12.92 -1.26 -32.27
CA GLU A 189 14.00 -2.13 -32.74
C GLU A 189 13.94 -3.52 -32.08
N PRO A 190 14.17 -4.61 -32.82
CA PRO A 190 14.28 -5.96 -32.25
C PRO A 190 15.31 -6.00 -31.11
N HIS A 191 15.05 -6.79 -30.07
CA HIS A 191 15.97 -7.01 -28.92
C HIS A 191 16.38 -5.77 -28.10
N THR A 192 15.83 -4.58 -28.36
CA THR A 192 16.08 -3.40 -27.52
C THR A 192 15.27 -3.39 -26.22
N SER A 193 15.82 -2.69 -25.23
CA SER A 193 15.15 -2.43 -23.94
C SER A 193 13.83 -1.66 -24.12
N TYR A 194 12.90 -1.84 -23.20
CA TYR A 194 11.58 -1.17 -23.20
C TYR A 194 11.64 0.26 -22.63
N ASN A 195 12.83 0.75 -22.27
CA ASN A 195 13.06 2.10 -21.75
C ASN A 195 12.55 3.23 -22.67
N PRO A 196 12.68 3.16 -24.01
CA PRO A 196 12.12 4.19 -24.90
C PRO A 196 10.59 4.26 -24.80
N LEU A 197 9.90 3.11 -24.71
CA LEU A 197 8.44 3.07 -24.55
C LEU A 197 7.98 3.62 -23.20
N LEU A 198 8.74 3.36 -22.14
CA LEU A 198 8.52 3.98 -20.83
C LEU A 198 8.60 5.51 -20.92
N THR A 199 9.59 6.02 -21.66
CA THR A 199 9.78 7.47 -21.85
C THR A 199 8.64 8.09 -22.66
N ILE A 200 8.28 7.48 -23.80
CA ILE A 200 7.17 7.95 -24.67
C ILE A 200 5.85 7.98 -23.91
N LEU A 201 5.58 6.96 -23.10
CA LEU A 201 4.35 6.88 -22.32
C LEU A 201 4.45 7.66 -21.00
N ASN A 202 5.59 8.27 -20.65
CA ASN A 202 5.83 8.85 -19.33
C ASN A 202 5.42 7.89 -18.19
N LEU A 203 5.98 6.68 -18.24
CA LEU A 203 5.83 5.62 -17.26
C LEU A 203 7.18 5.34 -16.61
N LYS A 204 7.15 5.03 -15.31
CA LYS A 204 8.30 4.54 -14.55
C LYS A 204 8.20 3.02 -14.42
N THR A 205 9.32 2.34 -14.16
CA THR A 205 9.29 0.91 -13.84
C THR A 205 8.54 0.66 -12.53
N PHE A 206 8.03 -0.55 -12.34
CA PHE A 206 7.40 -0.87 -11.05
C PHE A 206 8.39 -0.74 -9.89
N GLU A 207 9.67 -1.10 -10.09
CA GLU A 207 10.72 -0.87 -9.09
C GLU A 207 10.86 0.60 -8.68
N GLN A 208 11.05 1.50 -9.63
CA GLN A 208 11.15 2.93 -9.35
C GLN A 208 9.91 3.46 -8.64
N ARG A 209 8.72 2.97 -9.00
CA ARG A 209 7.46 3.41 -8.38
C ARG A 209 7.32 2.90 -6.95
N ARG A 210 7.73 1.67 -6.65
CA ARG A 210 7.73 1.16 -5.26
C ARG A 210 8.69 1.95 -4.39
N THR A 211 9.89 2.27 -4.89
CA THR A 211 10.82 3.17 -4.19
C THR A 211 10.18 4.52 -3.87
N VAL A 212 9.43 5.11 -4.82
CA VAL A 212 8.69 6.36 -4.55
C VAL A 212 7.62 6.17 -3.49
N LEU A 213 6.87 5.07 -3.53
CA LEU A 213 5.82 4.79 -2.55
C LEU A 213 6.39 4.61 -1.15
N ASP A 214 7.52 3.92 -1.03
CA ASP A 214 8.29 3.74 0.19
C ASP A 214 8.73 5.09 0.78
N LEU A 215 9.37 5.92 -0.05
CA LEU A 215 9.84 7.25 0.35
C LEU A 215 8.67 8.17 0.74
N CYS A 216 7.58 8.16 -0.05
CA CYS A 216 6.39 8.95 0.25
C CYS A 216 5.71 8.50 1.53
N PHE A 217 5.67 7.20 1.79
CA PHE A 217 5.10 6.65 3.01
C PHE A 217 5.91 7.13 4.22
N LEU A 218 7.23 7.03 4.16
CA LEU A 218 8.10 7.45 5.25
C LEU A 218 8.08 8.96 5.47
N TYR A 219 8.10 9.78 4.40
CA TYR A 219 7.88 11.23 4.52
C TYR A 219 6.58 11.54 5.27
N LYS A 220 5.47 10.93 4.86
CA LYS A 220 4.16 11.16 5.50
C LYS A 220 4.12 10.71 6.95
N LEU A 221 4.80 9.61 7.27
CA LEU A 221 4.92 9.14 8.66
C LEU A 221 5.68 10.15 9.52
N LEU A 222 6.79 10.70 9.02
CA LEU A 222 7.62 11.66 9.75
C LEU A 222 6.94 13.03 9.93
N VAL A 223 6.18 13.47 8.94
CA VAL A 223 5.38 14.71 9.02
C VAL A 223 4.15 14.55 9.93
N GLY A 224 3.70 13.32 10.19
CA GLY A 224 2.50 13.03 11.00
C GLY A 224 1.20 12.95 10.18
N ASP A 225 1.28 12.91 8.85
CA ASP A 225 0.15 12.63 7.96
C ASP A 225 -0.34 11.17 8.08
N ILE A 226 0.52 10.27 8.56
CA ILE A 226 0.20 8.87 8.85
C ILE A 226 0.39 8.64 10.35
N ASP A 227 -0.65 8.11 11.00
CA ASP A 227 -0.65 7.78 12.42
C ASP A 227 -0.30 6.30 12.62
N CYS A 228 0.98 6.02 12.88
CA CYS A 228 1.49 4.67 13.15
C CYS A 228 2.67 4.71 14.15
N PRO A 229 2.41 4.94 15.45
CA PRO A 229 3.45 5.14 16.45
C PRO A 229 4.32 3.88 16.69
N ASP A 230 3.75 2.68 16.63
CA ASP A 230 4.52 1.42 16.72
C ASP A 230 5.56 1.30 15.61
N PHE A 231 5.20 1.69 14.38
CA PHE A 231 6.14 1.65 13.27
C PHE A 231 7.18 2.78 13.37
N LEU A 232 6.76 3.98 13.80
CA LEU A 232 7.65 5.13 13.99
C LEU A 232 8.70 4.87 15.08
N SER A 233 8.33 4.22 16.19
CA SER A 233 9.24 3.94 17.31
C SER A 233 10.38 2.98 16.94
N ARG A 234 10.21 2.18 15.88
CA ARG A 234 11.21 1.24 15.36
C ARG A 234 12.21 1.89 14.40
N LEU A 235 11.98 3.14 14.00
CA LEU A 235 12.92 3.87 13.15
C LEU A 235 14.10 4.37 13.98
N SER A 236 15.27 3.80 13.71
CA SER A 236 16.50 4.15 14.39
C SER A 236 17.12 5.39 13.75
N PHE A 237 16.83 6.59 14.25
CA PHE A 237 17.46 7.82 13.75
C PHE A 237 18.96 7.85 14.08
N ASN A 238 19.75 8.30 13.11
CA ASN A 238 21.18 8.54 13.32
C ASN A 238 21.38 9.98 13.79
N THR A 239 21.74 10.17 15.05
CA THR A 239 22.08 11.47 15.64
C THR A 239 23.59 11.51 15.89
N PRO A 240 24.42 11.87 14.88
CA PRO A 240 25.87 11.88 15.04
C PRO A 240 26.28 12.93 16.07
N THR A 241 27.13 12.52 17.03
CA THR A 241 27.69 13.43 18.04
C THR A 241 28.88 14.24 17.53
N HIS A 242 29.45 13.84 16.38
CA HIS A 242 30.57 14.49 15.71
C HIS A 242 30.30 14.58 14.20
N ASN A 243 30.89 15.58 13.55
CA ASN A 243 30.76 15.74 12.10
C ASN A 243 31.43 14.58 11.35
N THR A 244 30.62 13.63 10.90
CA THR A 244 31.02 12.52 10.03
C THR A 244 30.84 12.88 8.57
N ARG A 245 31.69 12.35 7.69
CA ARG A 245 31.53 12.51 6.22
C ARG A 245 30.25 11.85 5.70
N THR A 246 29.76 10.82 6.39
CA THR A 246 28.52 10.11 6.06
C THR A 246 27.31 10.80 6.69
N LYS A 247 26.31 11.12 5.88
CA LYS A 247 25.06 11.79 6.27
C LYS A 247 23.85 10.84 6.26
N ASN A 248 24.03 9.61 6.74
CA ASN A 248 22.90 8.67 6.83
C ASN A 248 21.88 9.19 7.84
N LEU A 249 20.61 9.29 7.45
CA LEU A 249 19.52 9.72 8.33
C LEU A 249 19.16 8.65 9.36
N PHE A 250 19.23 7.38 8.95
CA PHE A 250 18.87 6.24 9.80
C PHE A 250 20.07 5.33 10.06
N ARG A 251 20.11 4.75 11.27
CA ARG A 251 20.99 3.63 11.60
C ARG A 251 20.28 2.33 11.22
N LEU A 252 20.89 1.51 10.38
CA LEU A 252 20.31 0.21 10.03
C LEU A 252 20.45 -0.77 11.20
N ASN A 253 19.37 -1.48 11.51
CA ASN A 253 19.42 -2.56 12.50
C ASN A 253 20.05 -3.78 11.83
N LEU A 254 21.23 -4.19 12.28
CA LEU A 254 21.89 -5.40 11.79
C LEU A 254 21.05 -6.61 12.21
N GLN A 255 20.46 -7.31 11.24
CA GLN A 255 19.67 -8.50 11.52
C GLN A 255 20.38 -9.75 11.02
N ILE A 256 20.17 -10.85 11.75
CA ILE A 256 20.83 -12.14 11.50
C ILE A 256 20.24 -12.82 10.25
N THR A 257 18.93 -12.67 10.02
CA THR A 257 18.24 -13.34 8.92
C THR A 257 17.98 -12.40 7.75
N ASN A 258 18.01 -12.95 6.53
CA ASN A 258 17.60 -12.23 5.32
C ASN A 258 16.15 -11.71 5.42
N TYR A 259 15.29 -12.43 6.13
CA TYR A 259 13.92 -11.98 6.40
C TYR A 259 13.91 -10.69 7.21
N ALA A 260 14.61 -10.67 8.36
CA ALA A 260 14.65 -9.54 9.26
C ALA A 260 15.37 -8.32 8.65
N ASN A 261 16.42 -8.54 7.84
CA ASN A 261 17.09 -7.47 7.09
C ASN A 261 16.17 -6.79 6.06
N ASN A 262 15.15 -7.49 5.54
CA ASN A 262 14.23 -6.98 4.52
C ASN A 262 12.83 -6.67 5.04
N THR A 263 12.68 -6.58 6.37
CA THR A 263 11.48 -6.01 6.99
C THR A 263 11.20 -4.63 6.41
N SER A 264 9.92 -4.25 6.40
CA SER A 264 9.47 -2.93 5.94
C SER A 264 10.27 -1.81 6.61
N CYS A 265 10.48 -1.86 7.93
CA CYS A 265 11.32 -0.90 8.66
C CYS A 265 12.74 -0.77 8.08
N ASN A 266 13.51 -1.85 8.05
CA ASN A 266 14.92 -1.82 7.61
C ASN A 266 15.04 -1.40 6.15
N ARG A 267 14.15 -1.89 5.29
CA ARG A 267 14.14 -1.54 3.87
C ARG A 267 13.84 -0.06 3.63
N LEU A 268 12.85 0.51 4.33
CA LEU A 268 12.53 1.93 4.19
C LEU A 268 13.70 2.82 4.62
N MET A 269 14.33 2.49 5.76
CA MET A 269 15.52 3.19 6.25
C MET A 269 16.69 3.08 5.27
N GLN A 270 16.93 1.88 4.72
CA GLN A 270 17.98 1.65 3.73
C GLN A 270 17.72 2.43 2.44
N THR A 271 16.47 2.47 1.98
CA THR A 271 16.07 3.19 0.76
C THR A 271 16.39 4.68 0.86
N ILE A 272 16.16 5.29 2.02
CA ILE A 272 16.49 6.71 2.23
C ILE A 272 18.00 6.94 2.30
N ASN A 273 18.71 6.13 3.08
CA ASN A 273 20.16 6.26 3.21
C ASN A 273 20.86 6.13 1.85
N ASN A 274 20.40 5.20 1.00
CA ASN A 274 20.95 5.00 -0.34
C ASN A 274 20.71 6.18 -1.30
N HIS A 275 19.69 7.00 -1.04
CA HIS A 275 19.33 8.13 -1.90
C HIS A 275 19.72 9.50 -1.33
N GLU A 276 20.35 9.56 -0.14
CA GLU A 276 20.83 10.78 0.53
C GLU A 276 19.78 11.92 0.54
N ILE A 277 18.52 11.59 0.81
CA ILE A 277 17.40 12.51 0.64
C ILE A 277 17.22 13.42 1.86
N GLU A 278 17.17 14.73 1.63
CA GLU A 278 16.75 15.72 2.63
C GLU A 278 15.21 15.78 2.73
N ILE A 279 14.66 14.86 3.51
CA ILE A 279 13.20 14.70 3.67
C ILE A 279 12.54 15.92 4.31
N PHE A 280 13.23 16.58 5.25
CA PHE A 280 12.67 17.68 6.04
C PHE A 280 12.56 19.01 5.29
N ASN A 281 13.21 19.16 4.13
CA ASN A 281 13.21 20.40 3.35
C ASN A 281 12.02 20.51 2.38
N SER A 282 11.24 19.44 2.21
CA SER A 282 10.09 19.44 1.31
C SER A 282 8.82 19.92 2.02
N PRO A 283 8.11 20.94 1.49
CA PRO A 283 6.95 21.53 2.17
C PRO A 283 5.71 20.63 2.14
N ASN A 284 5.61 19.74 1.15
CA ASN A 284 4.51 18.79 1.04
C ASN A 284 4.92 17.55 0.22
N VAL A 285 4.09 16.51 0.27
CA VAL A 285 4.29 15.24 -0.45
C VAL A 285 4.39 15.43 -1.97
N HIS A 286 3.69 16.41 -2.54
CA HIS A 286 3.72 16.65 -3.98
C HIS A 286 5.10 17.18 -4.40
N SER A 287 5.61 18.22 -3.74
CA SER A 287 6.97 18.74 -3.93
C SER A 287 8.02 17.65 -3.69
N PHE A 288 7.84 16.84 -2.65
CA PHE A 288 8.72 15.70 -2.37
C PHE A 288 8.73 14.66 -3.51
N LYS A 289 7.57 14.37 -4.12
CA LYS A 289 7.48 13.51 -5.31
C LYS A 289 8.17 14.11 -6.54
N LEU A 290 8.21 15.43 -6.65
CA LEU A 290 8.85 16.13 -7.78
C LEU A 290 10.37 16.18 -7.65
N LEU A 291 10.93 16.11 -6.43
CA LEU A 291 12.36 15.85 -6.22
C LEU A 291 12.79 14.50 -6.84
N TRP A 292 11.81 13.67 -7.20
CA TRP A 292 12.01 12.39 -7.84
C TRP A 292 11.41 12.36 -9.26
N PRO A 293 12.14 12.89 -10.26
CA PRO A 293 12.67 11.98 -11.29
C PRO A 293 14.01 12.42 -11.88
N CYS A 294 14.97 11.50 -12.03
CA CYS A 294 15.82 11.50 -13.23
C CYS A 294 15.97 10.08 -13.78
N PRO A 295 15.81 9.89 -15.11
CA PRO A 295 16.06 8.63 -15.78
C PRO A 295 17.57 8.34 -15.72
N PHE A 296 17.95 7.10 -15.39
CA PHE A 296 19.29 6.55 -15.58
C PHE A 296 20.46 7.49 -15.21
N ASN A 297 20.69 7.72 -13.92
CA ASN A 297 22.08 7.81 -13.48
C ASN A 297 22.51 6.42 -13.05
N THR A 298 22.84 5.60 -14.06
CA THR A 298 23.88 4.58 -13.90
C THR A 298 25.13 5.31 -13.40
N LYS A 299 25.49 5.08 -12.14
CA LYS A 299 26.91 4.98 -11.81
C LYS A 299 27.37 3.60 -12.24
#